data_AF-A0A9X4PE77-F1
#
_entry.id   AF-A0A9X4PE77-F1
#
_cell.length_a   1.000
_cell.length_b   1.000
_cell.length_c   1.000
_cell.angle_alpha   90.00
_cell.angle_beta   90.00
_cell.angle_gamma   90.00
#
_symmetry.space_group_name_H-M   'P 1'
#
loop_
_entity.id
_entity.type
_entity.pdbx_description
1 polymer ?
#
loop_
_entity_poly.entity_id
_entity_poly.type
_entity_poly.pdbx_seq_one_letter_code
_entity_poly.pdbx_strand_id
1 'polypeptide(L)' 'MFRVVMNNPAGDKEYLDETFDTYDEAYDYARESENDMAVGAEVLELANEDFESPEMFEFEVEECEE' A
#
# COMPACT_ATOMS: atom_id res chain seq x y z
N MET A 1 -2.64 -13.95 -12.00
CA MET A 1 -1.64 -13.27 -11.13
C MET A 1 -2.36 -12.15 -10.40
N PHE A 2 -1.94 -11.81 -9.19
CA PHE A 2 -2.51 -10.76 -8.36
C PHE A 2 -1.45 -9.68 -8.14
N ARG A 3 -1.87 -8.44 -7.91
CA ARG A 3 -0.99 -7.32 -7.55
C ARG A 3 -1.65 -6.47 -6.48
N VAL A 4 -0.85 -5.69 -5.77
CA VAL A 4 -1.35 -4.72 -4.80
C VAL A 4 -1.36 -3.32 -5.40
N VAL A 5 -2.44 -2.60 -5.14
CA VAL A 5 -2.67 -1.23 -5.61
C VAL A 5 -2.89 -0.34 -4.40
N MET A 6 -2.13 0.74 -4.34
CA MET A 6 -2.33 1.82 -3.38
C MET A 6 -3.19 2.90 -4.04
N ASN A 7 -4.35 3.18 -3.46
CA ASN A 7 -5.23 4.25 -3.88
C ASN A 7 -4.91 5.50 -3.06
N ASN A 8 -4.52 6.56 -3.76
CA ASN A 8 -4.27 7.86 -3.17
C ASN A 8 -5.60 8.62 -3.01
N PRO A 9 -5.73 9.48 -1.99
CA PRO A 9 -6.94 10.30 -1.79
C PRO A 9 -7.18 11.29 -2.94
N ALA A 10 -6.15 11.58 -3.75
CA ALA A 10 -6.25 12.37 -4.98
C ALA A 10 -6.96 11.64 -6.13
N GLY A 11 -7.23 10.33 -5.98
CA GLY A 11 -7.82 9.47 -7.00
C GLY A 11 -6.79 8.80 -7.92
N ASP A 12 -5.50 8.98 -7.67
CA ASP A 12 -4.42 8.28 -8.35
C ASP A 12 -4.24 6.87 -7.78
N LYS A 13 -3.91 5.92 -8.66
CA LYS A 13 -3.59 4.53 -8.30
C LYS A 13 -2.12 4.28 -8.53
N GLU A 14 -1.44 3.77 -7.53
CA GLU A 14 -0.04 3.33 -7.63
C GLU A 14 0.03 1.81 -7.52
N TYR A 15 0.60 1.18 -8.54
CA TYR A 15 0.83 -0.26 -8.56
C TYR A 15 2.14 -0.55 -7.85
N LEU A 16 2.10 -1.38 -6.81
CA LEU A 16 3.32 -1.89 -6.21
C LEU A 16 4.01 -2.83 -7.21
N ASP A 17 5.35 -2.80 -7.25
CA ASP A 17 6.16 -3.50 -8.25
C ASP A 17 6.08 -5.04 -8.16
N GLU A 18 5.44 -5.60 -7.12
CA GLU A 18 5.36 -7.04 -6.89
C GLU A 18 4.04 -7.66 -7.36
N THR A 19 4.14 -8.83 -8.00
CA THR A 19 3.01 -9.64 -8.46
C THR A 19 3.06 -11.02 -7.83
N PHE A 20 1.90 -11.57 -7.49
CA PHE A 20 1.74 -12.81 -6.74
C PHE A 20 0.93 -13.84 -7.52
N ASP A 21 1.18 -15.11 -7.28
CA ASP A 21 0.42 -16.19 -7.90
C ASP A 21 -0.96 -16.39 -7.23
N THR A 22 -1.06 -16.08 -5.93
CA THR A 22 -2.28 -16.24 -5.14
C THR A 22 -2.78 -14.93 -4.52
N TYR A 23 -4.10 -14.87 -4.28
CA TYR A 23 -4.72 -13.73 -3.59
C TYR A 23 -4.22 -13.60 -2.15
N ASP A 24 -4.08 -14.72 -1.42
CA ASP A 24 -3.62 -14.72 -0.03
C ASP A 24 -2.21 -14.09 0.09
N GLU A 25 -1.28 -14.44 -0.81
CA GLU A 25 0.07 -13.83 -0.81
C GLU A 25 0.02 -12.33 -1.09
N ALA A 26 -0.78 -11.90 -2.07
CA ALA A 26 -0.96 -10.47 -2.35
C ALA A 26 -1.63 -9.73 -1.18
N TYR A 27 -2.57 -10.39 -0.49
CA TYR A 27 -3.26 -9.82 0.65
C TYR A 27 -2.35 -9.67 1.87
N ASP A 28 -1.52 -10.66 2.18
CA ASP A 28 -0.50 -10.55 3.22
C ASP A 28 0.49 -9.41 2.91
N TYR A 29 0.94 -9.29 1.65
CA TYR A 29 1.80 -8.19 1.21
C TYR A 29 1.13 -6.81 1.30
N ALA A 30 -0.16 -6.70 0.95
CA ALA A 30 -0.92 -5.46 1.09
C ALA A 30 -0.99 -5.00 2.55
N ARG A 31 -1.20 -5.95 3.47
CA ARG A 31 -1.23 -5.66 4.90
C ARG A 31 0.13 -5.27 5.47
N GLU A 32 1.20 -5.89 4.99
CA GLU A 32 2.57 -5.51 5.34
C GLU A 32 2.85 -4.07 4.85
N SER A 33 2.47 -3.77 3.61
CA SER A 33 2.64 -2.43 3.01
C SER A 33 1.87 -1.35 3.77
N GLU A 34 0.63 -1.62 4.18
CA GLU A 34 -0.16 -0.72 5.04
C GLU A 34 0.55 -0.48 6.38
N ASN A 35 1.09 -1.53 7.00
CA ASN A 35 1.80 -1.42 8.27
C ASN A 35 3.10 -0.60 8.13
N ASP A 36 3.88 -0.85 7.09
CA ASP A 36 5.12 -0.14 6.82
C ASP A 36 4.88 1.35 6.58
N MET A 37 3.82 1.70 5.85
CA MET A 37 3.42 3.09 5.67
C MET A 37 3.03 3.75 7.00
N ALA A 38 2.25 3.06 7.83
CA ALA A 38 1.83 3.58 9.14
C ALA A 38 3.03 3.78 10.08
N VAL A 39 3.95 2.83 10.13
CA VAL A 39 5.19 2.94 10.92
C VAL A 39 6.09 4.05 10.37
N GLY A 40 6.22 4.17 9.05
CA GLY A 40 6.97 5.25 8.41
C GLY A 40 6.43 6.63 8.77
N ALA A 41 5.10 6.79 8.76
CA ALA A 41 4.44 8.02 9.17
C ALA A 41 4.71 8.37 10.65
N GLU A 42 4.63 7.38 11.56
CA GLU A 42 4.96 7.58 12.98
C GLU A 42 6.42 8.03 13.16
N VAL A 43 7.36 7.45 12.40
CA VAL A 43 8.78 7.84 12.44
C VAL A 43 8.97 9.29 11.94
N LEU A 44 8.31 9.69 10.85
CA LEU A 44 8.38 11.06 10.32
C LEU A 44 7.75 12.07 11.28
N GLU A 45 6.63 11.70 11.93
CA GLU A 45 6.02 12.51 12.98
C GLU A 45 7.00 12.77 14.13
N LEU A 46 7.68 11.72 14.61
CA LEU A 46 8.69 11.83 15.67
C LEU A 46 9.90 12.66 15.24
N ALA A 47 10.26 12.65 13.95
CA ALA A 47 11.30 13.47 13.37
C ALA A 47 10.87 14.93 13.12
N ASN A 48 9.59 15.26 13.34
CA ASN A 48 8.98 16.54 13.02
C ASN A 48 9.18 16.91 11.53
N GLU A 49 9.07 15.91 10.66
CA GLU A 49 9.04 16.03 9.21
C GLU A 49 7.59 16.05 8.71
N ASP A 50 7.39 16.59 7.50
CA ASP A 50 6.09 16.62 6.86
C ASP A 50 5.78 15.23 6.28
N PHE A 51 4.55 14.73 6.46
CA PHE A 51 4.13 13.43 5.98
C PHE A 51 2.64 13.42 5.64
N GLU A 52 2.24 12.52 4.75
CA GLU A 52 0.84 12.25 4.46
C GLU A 52 0.28 11.20 5.42
N SER A 53 -0.92 11.46 5.95
CA SER A 53 -1.56 10.53 6.87
C SER A 53 -1.83 9.17 6.19
N PRO A 54 -1.36 8.05 6.76
CA PRO A 54 -1.51 6.71 6.16
C PRO A 54 -2.98 6.30 6.01
N GLU A 55 -3.87 6.80 6.88
CA GLU A 55 -5.32 6.56 6.82
C GLU A 55 -6.00 7.13 5.57
N MET A 56 -5.30 7.97 4.79
CA MET A 56 -5.83 8.49 3.52
C MET A 56 -5.60 7.53 2.35
N PHE A 57 -4.74 6.54 2.51
CA PHE A 57 -4.38 5.57 1.47
C PHE A 57 -5.14 4.27 1.68
N GLU A 58 -5.58 3.64 0.59
CA GLU A 58 -6.25 2.33 0.65
C GLU A 58 -5.47 1.31 -0.19
N PHE A 59 -5.11 0.18 0.42
CA PHE A 59 -4.42 -0.91 -0.25
C PHE A 59 -5.43 -1.99 -0.70
N GLU A 60 -5.51 -2.22 -2.01
CA GLU A 60 -6.40 -3.20 -2.62
C GLU A 60 -5.61 -4.27 -3.38
N VAL A 61 -6.16 -5.48 -3.47
CA VAL A 61 -5.61 -6.56 -4.30
C VAL A 61 -6.42 -6.65 -5.59
N GLU A 62 -5.74 -6.48 -6.73
CA GLU A 62 -6.33 -6.59 -8.07
C GLU A 62 -5.82 -7.86 -8.78
N GLU A 63 -6.69 -8.52 -9.55
CA GLU A 63 -6.29 -9.54 -10.52
C GLU A 63 -5.61 -8.88 -11.73
N CYS A 64 -4.43 -9.37 -12.10
CA CYS A 64 -3.76 -8.98 -13.33
C CYS A 64 -4.41 -9.72 -14.50
N GLU A 65 -5.02 -8.97 -15.42
CA GLU A 65 -5.46 -9.50 -16.72
C GLU A 65 -4.21 -9.85 -17.56
N GLU A 66 -4.16 -11.09 -18.08
CA GLU A 66 -3.08 -11.61 -18.95
C GLU A 66 -2.96 -10.88 -20.30
#